data_AF-A0A2H0TJH8-F1
#
_entry.id   AF-A0A2H0TJH8-F1
#
_cell.length_a   1.000
_cell.length_b   1.000
_cell.length_c   1.000
_cell.angle_alpha   90.00
_cell.angle_beta   90.00
_cell.angle_gamma   90.00
#
_symmetry.space_group_name_H-M   'P 1'
#
loop_
_entity.id
_entity.type
_entity.pdbx_description
1 polymer ?
#
loop_
_entity_poly.entity_id
_entity_poly.type
_entity_poly.pdbx_seq_one_letter_code
_entity_poly.pdbx_strand_id
1 'polypeptide(L)' 'KLAMKSLEFSKKLLYEAGVVTIPGIAFGPSGEEHARLSFAGEEKEINEAFDRIEKCWRNL' A
#
# COMPACT_ATOMS: atom_id res chain seq x y z
N LYS A 1 1.60 -11.36 -4.61
CA LYS A 1 0.13 -11.30 -4.41
C LYS A 1 -0.12 -11.03 -2.94
N LEU A 2 -1.07 -10.15 -2.62
CA LEU A 2 -1.42 -9.79 -1.25
C LEU A 2 -2.07 -10.98 -0.53
N ALA A 3 -1.81 -11.12 0.78
CA ALA A 3 -2.41 -12.16 1.62
C ALA A 3 -3.83 -11.80 2.13
N MET A 4 -4.34 -10.62 1.75
CA MET A 4 -5.66 -10.10 2.09
C MET A 4 -6.21 -9.31 0.89
N LYS A 5 -7.48 -8.92 0.95
CA LYS A 5 -8.13 -8.16 -0.13
C LYS A 5 -7.43 -6.82 -0.35
N SER A 6 -7.29 -6.40 -1.60
CA SER A 6 -6.59 -5.16 -1.95
C SER A 6 -7.12 -3.93 -1.22
N LEU A 7 -8.44 -3.83 -1.00
CA LEU A 7 -9.05 -2.73 -0.24
C LEU A 7 -8.68 -2.76 1.25
N GLU A 8 -8.62 -3.95 1.84
CA GLU A 8 -8.22 -4.14 3.24
C GLU A 8 -6.74 -3.76 3.42
N PHE A 9 -5.90 -4.23 2.50
CA PHE A 9 -4.48 -3.87 2.46
C PHE A 9 -4.27 -2.35 2.35
N SER A 10 -4.96 -1.68 1.43
CA SER A 10 -4.85 -0.23 1.26
C SER A 10 -5.35 0.55 2.48
N LYS A 11 -6.42 0.09 3.15
CA LYS A 11 -6.89 0.70 4.40
C LYS A 11 -5.89 0.50 5.54
N LYS A 12 -5.28 -0.68 5.66
CA LYS A 12 -4.24 -0.96 6.65
C LYS A 12 -3.07 0.03 6.51
N LEU A 13 -2.55 0.18 5.29
CA LEU A 13 -1.47 1.14 5.03
C LEU A 13 -1.89 2.58 5.31
N LEU A 14 -3.11 2.96 4.97
CA LEU A 14 -3.62 4.30 5.25
C LEU A 14 -3.66 4.60 6.76
N TYR A 15 -4.27 3.70 7.55
CA TYR A 15 -4.53 3.97 8.96
C TYR A 15 -3.35 3.65 9.87
N GLU A 16 -2.55 2.64 9.57
CA GLU A 16 -1.44 2.21 10.43
C GLU A 16 -0.08 2.76 9.98
N ALA A 17 0.12 2.95 8.67
CA ALA A 17 1.39 3.46 8.13
C ALA A 17 1.29 4.92 7.67
N GLY A 18 0.09 5.50 7.55
CA GLY A 18 -0.09 6.83 6.97
C GLY A 18 0.32 6.89 5.50
N VAL A 19 0.17 5.78 4.76
CA VAL A 19 0.54 5.67 3.34
C VAL A 19 -0.70 5.35 2.50
N VAL A 20 -1.01 6.23 1.56
CA VAL A 20 -2.10 6.03 0.61
C VAL A 20 -1.63 5.14 -0.53
N THR A 21 -2.41 4.11 -0.85
CA THR A 21 -2.20 3.26 -2.04
C THR A 21 -3.52 3.09 -2.77
N ILE A 22 -3.47 2.69 -4.04
CA ILE A 22 -4.68 2.40 -4.82
C ILE A 22 -4.93 0.89 -4.76
N PRO A 23 -6.10 0.45 -4.25
CA PRO A 23 -6.40 -0.97 -4.18
C PRO A 23 -6.62 -1.52 -5.59
N GLY A 24 -6.02 -2.67 -5.90
CA GLY A 24 -6.05 -3.24 -7.24
C GLY A 24 -7.46 -3.61 -7.72
N ILE A 25 -8.42 -3.86 -6.83
CA ILE A 25 -9.83 -4.07 -7.19
C ILE A 25 -10.44 -2.91 -7.99
N ALA A 26 -9.90 -1.70 -7.86
CA ALA A 26 -10.31 -0.54 -8.66
C ALA A 26 -10.04 -0.74 -10.18
N PHE A 27 -9.21 -1.71 -10.55
CA PHE A 27 -8.89 -2.08 -11.93
C PHE A 27 -9.58 -3.39 -12.38
N GLY A 28 -10.53 -3.90 -11.59
CA GLY A 28 -11.30 -5.10 -11.87
C GLY A 28 -10.86 -6.33 -11.05
N PRO A 29 -11.58 -7.46 -11.18
CA PRO A 29 -11.39 -8.62 -10.30
C PRO A 29 -9.99 -9.23 -10.32
N SER A 30 -9.27 -9.14 -11.44
CA SER A 30 -7.87 -9.60 -11.56
C SER A 30 -6.90 -8.80 -10.69
N GLY A 31 -7.28 -7.60 -10.24
CA GLY A 31 -6.48 -6.74 -9.38
C GLY A 31 -6.69 -6.98 -7.87
N GLU A 32 -7.63 -7.84 -7.44
CA GLU A 32 -8.00 -8.01 -6.02
C GLU A 32 -6.81 -8.34 -5.10
N GLU A 33 -5.77 -8.99 -5.64
CA GLU A 33 -4.57 -9.42 -4.90
C GLU A 33 -3.35 -8.51 -5.15
N HIS A 34 -3.58 -7.30 -5.67
CA HIS A 34 -2.55 -6.33 -6.02
C HIS A 34 -2.86 -4.94 -5.43
N ALA A 35 -1.82 -4.12 -5.30
CA ALA A 35 -1.93 -2.70 -5.00
C ALA A 35 -1.12 -1.92 -6.04
N ARG A 36 -1.53 -0.69 -6.34
CA ARG A 36 -0.81 0.22 -7.24
C ARG A 36 -0.16 1.34 -6.43
N LEU A 37 1.13 1.55 -6.68
CA LEU A 37 1.94 2.61 -6.10
C LEU A 37 2.17 3.71 -7.14
N SER A 38 2.21 4.96 -6.69
CA SER A 38 2.61 6.10 -7.50
C SER A 38 4.05 6.46 -7.17
N PHE A 39 4.92 6.56 -8.18
CA PHE A 39 6.29 7.04 -8.05
C PHE A 39 6.45 8.48 -8.56
N ALA A 40 5.34 9.17 -8.82
CA ALA A 40 5.32 10.59 -9.19
C ALA A 40 5.38 11.45 -7.92
N GLY A 41 6.52 11.45 -7.24
CA GLY A 41 6.81 12.22 -6.04
C GLY A 41 8.31 12.40 -5.85
N GLU A 42 8.73 13.13 -4.83
CA GLU A 42 10.16 13.27 -4.53
C GLU A 42 10.72 11.93 -4.02
N GLU A 43 11.97 11.61 -4.37
CA GLU A 43 12.62 10.37 -3.92
C GLU A 43 12.59 10.23 -2.39
N LYS A 44 12.74 11.34 -1.67
CA LYS A 44 12.64 11.39 -0.21
C LYS A 44 11.27 10.94 0.30
N GLU A 45 10.18 11.40 -0.31
CA GLU A 45 8.82 11.04 0.08
C GLU A 45 8.54 9.56 -0.21
N ILE A 46 9.04 9.06 -1.34
CA ILE A 46 8.93 7.64 -1.72
C ILE A 46 9.64 6.77 -0.69
N ASN A 47 10.88 7.10 -0.34
CA ASN A 47 11.65 6.37 0.68
C ASN A 47 10.96 6.42 2.04
N GLU A 48 10.46 7.58 2.47
CA GLU A 48 9.71 7.70 3.73
C GLU A 48 8.45 6.82 3.75
N ALA A 49 7.72 6.73 2.63
CA ALA A 49 6.57 5.85 2.52
C ALA A 49 6.96 4.37 2.68
N PHE A 50 8.06 3.93 2.08
CA PHE A 50 8.56 2.57 2.26
C PHE A 50 9.03 2.30 3.70
N ASP A 51 9.71 3.24 4.34
CA ASP A 51 10.11 3.11 5.75
C ASP A 51 8.90 2.95 6.68
N ARG A 52 7.81 3.69 6.42
CA ARG A 52 6.55 3.58 7.17
C ARG A 52 5.89 2.22 6.95
N ILE A 53 5.86 1.73 5.71
CA ILE A 53 5.33 0.39 5.39
C ILE A 53 6.13 -0.69 6.10
N GLU A 54 7.47 -0.61 6.08
CA GLU A 54 8.34 -1.57 6.75
C GLU A 54 8.08 -1.59 8.26
N LYS A 55 7.98 -0.44 8.91
CA LYS A 55 7.67 -0.34 10.35
C LYS A 55 6.29 -0.92 10.68
N CYS A 56 5.28 -0.66 9.84
CA CYS A 56 3.94 -1.25 10.01
C CYS A 56 3.98 -2.79 9.96
N TRP A 57 4.84 -3.37 9.11
CA TRP A 57 4.95 -4.81 8.94
C TRP A 57 5.85 -5.53 9.95
N ARG A 58 6.89 -4.86 10.45
CA ARG A 58 7.83 -5.43 11.45
C ARG A 58 7.28 -5.46 12.87
N ASN A 59 6.22 -4.69 13.15
CA ASN A 59 5.53 -4.68 14.44
C ASN A 59 4.40 -5.72 14.53
N LEU A 60 4.38 -6.69 13.61
CA LEU A 60 3.55 -7.90 13.61
C LEU A 60 4.42 -9.12 13.92
#